data_AF-A0A6H9HU86-F1
#
_entry.id   AF-A0A6H9HU86-F1
#
_cell.length_a   1.000
_cell.length_b   1.000
_cell.length_c   1.000
_cell.angle_alpha   90.00
_cell.angle_beta   90.00
_cell.angle_gamma   90.00
#
_symmetry.space_group_name_H-M   'P 1'
#
loop_
_entity.id
_entity.type
_entity.pdbx_description
1 polymer ?
#
loop_
_entity_poly.entity_id
_entity_poly.type
_entity_poly.pdbx_seq_one_letter_code
_entity_poly.pdbx_strand_id
1 'polypeptide(L)'
;MPERCPTSSTAPMVFRRRRASVPPSTTSSSAMPAATTTPVAAWLQAAGSRSAPRVARRPIACRPRSRAIRWAVAEAPMKQLHRHSSPRVAGFTLVESLVAMVVISVGMLGIAAMYVEGLRAGRTSIYRTVAVDLAADMADRIRANTAGQAAYAGAAAANGAGCVNAGANLSAAAQAACDLFFWQQQVTALLPAGVGVLTFAAGAGGPNVYTITLDWNEPGANGALEYALTVQM
;
A
#
# COMPACT_ATOMS: atom_id res chain seq x y z
N MET A 1 22.54 -44.96 -5.77
CA MET A 1 23.46 -44.89 -4.61
C MET A 1 24.78 -44.32 -5.11
N PRO A 2 25.43 -43.38 -4.40
CA PRO A 2 25.14 -41.95 -4.50
C PRO A 2 26.28 -41.15 -5.17
N GLU A 3 25.94 -40.16 -6.01
CA GLU A 3 26.88 -39.12 -6.44
C GLU A 3 26.75 -37.90 -5.52
N ARG A 4 27.89 -37.48 -4.97
CA ARG A 4 28.05 -36.44 -3.95
C ARG A 4 28.02 -35.04 -4.58
N CYS A 5 27.43 -34.09 -3.87
CA CYS A 5 27.58 -32.65 -4.13
C CYS A 5 29.04 -32.18 -3.93
N PRO A 6 29.56 -31.28 -4.78
CA PRO A 6 30.77 -30.54 -4.47
C PRO A 6 30.47 -29.34 -3.55
N THR A 7 31.23 -29.26 -2.46
CA THR A 7 31.30 -28.16 -1.49
C THR A 7 32.05 -26.98 -2.08
N SER A 8 31.45 -25.79 -2.09
CA SER A 8 32.13 -24.55 -2.49
C SER A 8 32.96 -23.99 -1.34
N SER A 9 34.23 -23.74 -1.67
CA SER A 9 35.31 -23.26 -0.83
C SER A 9 35.11 -21.80 -0.40
N THR A 10 35.22 -21.55 0.90
CA THR A 10 35.28 -20.22 1.52
C THR A 10 36.67 -19.60 1.28
N ALA A 11 36.74 -18.45 0.62
CA ALA A 11 37.94 -17.61 0.57
C ALA A 11 37.76 -16.41 1.51
N PRO A 12 38.78 -16.04 2.33
CA PRO A 12 38.67 -14.92 3.25
C PRO A 12 38.82 -13.58 2.53
N MET A 13 37.89 -12.65 2.77
CA MET A 13 38.00 -11.25 2.36
C MET A 13 39.03 -10.52 3.22
N VAL A 14 40.14 -10.11 2.61
CA VAL A 14 41.12 -9.20 3.22
C VAL A 14 40.55 -7.78 3.17
N PHE A 15 40.14 -7.26 4.33
CA PHE A 15 39.60 -5.90 4.47
C PHE A 15 40.75 -4.87 4.56
N ARG A 16 41.11 -4.26 3.44
CA ARG A 16 42.13 -3.20 3.39
C ARG A 16 41.52 -1.88 3.86
N ARG A 17 41.75 -1.50 5.14
CA ARG A 17 41.41 -0.17 5.68
C ARG A 17 42.14 0.92 4.90
N ARG A 18 41.43 1.71 4.08
CA ARG A 18 41.92 3.01 3.60
C ARG A 18 41.70 4.02 4.72
N ARG A 19 42.78 4.61 5.24
CA ARG A 19 42.72 5.82 6.07
C ARG A 19 42.22 6.97 5.18
N ALA A 20 41.07 7.54 5.53
CA ALA A 20 40.63 8.81 4.96
C ALA A 20 41.37 9.94 5.69
N SER A 21 42.17 10.70 4.94
CA SER A 21 42.78 11.95 5.39
C SER A 21 41.74 13.06 5.43
N VAL A 22 41.63 13.75 6.56
CA VAL A 22 40.77 14.92 6.79
C VAL A 22 41.37 16.15 6.11
N PRO A 23 40.63 16.87 5.24
CA PRO A 23 41.05 18.19 4.77
C PRO A 23 40.61 19.31 5.75
N PRO A 24 41.40 20.38 5.90
CA PRO A 24 41.09 21.50 6.80
C PRO A 24 39.97 22.40 6.27
N SER A 25 39.18 22.94 7.21
CA SER A 25 38.12 23.91 7.00
C SER A 25 38.69 25.30 6.70
N THR A 26 38.48 25.79 5.48
CA THR A 26 38.68 27.21 5.13
C THR A 26 37.36 27.96 5.23
N THR A 27 37.31 28.89 6.18
CA THR A 27 36.28 29.92 6.35
C THR A 27 36.50 31.01 5.30
N SER A 28 35.53 31.24 4.42
CA SER A 28 35.50 32.46 3.59
C SER A 28 34.10 33.08 3.65
N SER A 29 34.05 34.21 4.34
CA SER A 29 32.96 35.19 4.30
C SER A 29 32.99 35.90 2.95
N SER A 30 31.87 35.94 2.23
CA SER A 30 31.65 36.90 1.14
C SER A 30 30.16 37.18 0.94
N ALA A 31 29.88 38.48 0.87
CA ALA A 31 28.57 39.11 0.80
C ALA A 31 27.72 38.71 -0.42
N MET A 32 26.41 38.83 -0.24
CA MET A 32 25.36 38.75 -1.26
C MET A 32 25.46 39.88 -2.30
N PRO A 33 25.17 39.59 -3.57
CA PRO A 33 24.55 40.55 -4.47
C PRO A 33 23.07 40.24 -4.74
N ALA A 34 22.37 41.31 -5.10
CA ALA A 34 20.93 41.47 -5.20
C ALA A 34 20.24 40.64 -6.30
N ALA A 35 18.93 40.45 -6.09
CA ALA A 35 17.99 39.77 -6.95
C ALA A 35 17.96 40.34 -8.38
N THR A 36 18.12 39.45 -9.37
CA THR A 36 17.75 39.70 -10.76
C THR A 36 16.72 38.65 -11.18
N THR A 37 15.52 39.14 -11.48
CA THR A 37 14.39 38.41 -12.06
C THR A 37 14.79 37.87 -13.43
N THR A 38 14.81 36.55 -13.60
CA THR A 38 14.94 35.88 -14.91
C THR A 38 13.61 35.19 -15.27
N PRO A 39 13.16 35.29 -16.53
CA PRO A 39 11.87 34.77 -16.97
C PRO A 39 11.81 33.23 -17.03
N VAL A 40 10.65 32.71 -16.66
CA VAL A 40 10.26 31.30 -16.63
C VAL A 40 10.04 30.77 -18.05
N ALA A 41 11.09 30.30 -18.75
CA ALA A 41 10.96 29.42 -19.93
C ALA A 41 12.33 28.92 -20.46
N ALA A 42 13.03 27.99 -19.81
CA ALA A 42 14.23 27.36 -20.43
C ALA A 42 14.79 26.05 -19.79
N TRP A 43 13.98 25.12 -19.26
CA TRP A 43 14.53 23.85 -18.70
C TRP A 43 13.87 22.55 -19.22
N LEU A 44 13.34 22.56 -20.43
CA LEU A 44 12.70 21.37 -21.04
C LEU A 44 13.65 20.45 -21.83
N GLN A 45 14.98 20.53 -21.65
CA GLN A 45 15.92 19.69 -22.40
C GLN A 45 17.13 19.25 -21.57
N ALA A 46 16.96 18.21 -20.75
CA ALA A 46 18.05 17.30 -20.36
C ALA A 46 17.47 16.00 -19.76
N ALA A 47 16.52 15.37 -20.45
CA ALA A 47 16.20 13.97 -20.20
C ALA A 47 17.36 13.11 -20.75
N GLY A 48 18.43 13.02 -19.97
CA GLY A 48 19.52 12.07 -20.19
C GLY A 48 18.94 10.66 -20.16
N SER A 49 18.97 10.00 -21.32
CA SER A 49 18.62 8.61 -21.53
C SER A 49 19.56 7.70 -20.74
N ARG A 50 19.23 7.45 -19.47
CA ARG A 50 19.81 6.30 -18.74
C ARG A 50 19.23 5.03 -19.35
N SER A 51 20.01 4.44 -20.23
CA SER A 51 19.80 3.11 -20.80
C SER A 51 19.69 2.10 -19.67
N ALA A 52 18.48 1.57 -19.46
CA ALA A 52 18.26 0.42 -18.60
C ALA A 52 19.08 -0.77 -19.11
N PRO A 53 19.69 -1.58 -18.23
CA PRO A 53 20.35 -2.81 -18.64
C PRO A 53 19.31 -3.74 -19.29
N ARG A 54 19.55 -4.12 -20.55
CA ARG A 54 18.75 -5.12 -21.25
C ARG A 54 18.92 -6.45 -20.52
N VAL A 55 17.93 -6.84 -19.74
CA VAL A 55 17.78 -8.23 -19.31
C VAL A 55 17.60 -9.06 -20.57
N ALA A 56 18.61 -9.87 -20.89
CA ALA A 56 18.57 -10.83 -21.98
C ALA A 56 17.48 -11.87 -21.68
N ARG A 57 16.27 -11.60 -22.17
CA ARG A 57 15.21 -12.61 -22.23
C ARG A 57 15.70 -13.72 -23.15
N ARG A 58 16.09 -14.84 -22.55
CA ARG A 58 16.38 -16.07 -23.29
C ARG A 58 15.14 -16.43 -24.12
N PRO A 59 15.27 -16.64 -25.43
CA PRO A 59 14.14 -17.10 -26.23
C PRO A 59 13.70 -18.46 -25.71
N ILE A 60 12.42 -18.57 -25.37
CA ILE A 60 11.76 -19.86 -25.17
C ILE A 60 11.85 -20.56 -26.53
N ALA A 61 12.71 -21.57 -26.62
CA ALA A 61 12.82 -22.40 -27.79
C ALA A 61 11.49 -23.15 -27.99
N CYS A 62 10.68 -22.67 -28.92
CA CYS A 62 9.55 -23.42 -29.47
C CYS A 62 10.11 -24.72 -30.07
N ARG A 63 9.90 -25.84 -29.41
CA ARG A 63 10.14 -27.16 -30.00
C ARG A 63 9.15 -27.36 -31.16
N PRO A 64 9.61 -27.63 -32.38
CA PRO A 64 8.72 -28.12 -33.43
C PRO A 64 8.47 -29.61 -33.13
N ARG A 65 7.22 -29.97 -32.82
CA ARG A 65 6.79 -31.35 -32.93
C ARG A 65 5.72 -31.46 -34.00
N SER A 66 6.20 -31.32 -35.24
CA SER A 66 5.55 -31.83 -36.42
C SER A 66 5.36 -33.35 -36.28
N ARG A 67 4.15 -33.76 -35.93
CA ARG A 67 3.64 -35.07 -36.33
C ARG A 67 2.39 -34.83 -37.15
N ALA A 68 2.57 -34.84 -38.46
CA ALA A 68 1.48 -34.97 -39.40
C ALA A 68 0.74 -36.27 -39.07
N ILE A 69 -0.44 -36.14 -38.47
CA ILE A 69 -1.38 -37.25 -38.38
C ILE A 69 -1.96 -37.37 -39.80
N ARG A 70 -1.36 -38.24 -40.61
CA ARG A 70 -1.96 -38.71 -41.85
C ARG A 70 -3.16 -39.58 -41.46
N TRP A 71 -4.36 -39.02 -41.54
CA TRP A 71 -5.58 -39.82 -41.55
C TRP A 71 -5.69 -40.48 -42.93
N ALA A 72 -5.26 -41.72 -43.03
CA ALA A 72 -5.68 -42.59 -44.13
C ALA A 72 -7.18 -42.82 -43.93
N VAL A 73 -8.00 -42.19 -44.79
CA VAL A 73 -9.43 -42.50 -44.88
C VAL A 73 -9.54 -43.88 -45.53
N ALA A 74 -9.51 -44.91 -44.71
CA ALA A 74 -9.99 -46.23 -45.09
C ALA A 74 -11.51 -46.22 -44.88
N GLU A 75 -12.26 -46.23 -45.97
CA GLU A 75 -13.71 -46.36 -45.96
C GLU A 75 -14.08 -47.77 -45.48
N ALA A 76 -14.32 -47.90 -44.17
CA ALA A 76 -14.87 -49.12 -43.61
C ALA A 76 -16.38 -49.19 -43.90
N PRO A 77 -16.93 -50.34 -44.36
CA PRO A 77 -18.36 -50.49 -44.59
C PRO A 77 -19.13 -50.40 -43.26
N MET A 78 -20.17 -49.55 -43.25
CA MET A 78 -21.06 -49.34 -42.11
C MET A 78 -21.75 -50.65 -41.69
N LYS A 79 -21.25 -51.29 -40.64
CA LYS A 79 -22.05 -52.26 -39.88
C LYS A 79 -23.12 -51.47 -39.13
N GLN A 80 -24.38 -51.76 -39.45
CA GLN A 80 -25.56 -51.26 -38.75
C GLN A 80 -25.44 -51.52 -37.25
N LEU A 81 -25.12 -50.47 -36.50
CA LEU A 81 -25.16 -50.50 -35.05
C LEU A 81 -26.58 -50.12 -34.63
N HIS A 82 -27.28 -51.13 -34.15
CA HIS A 82 -28.33 -51.12 -33.13
C HIS A 82 -29.16 -49.84 -33.01
N ARG A 83 -30.47 -49.98 -33.31
CA ARG A 83 -31.54 -49.04 -32.96
C ARG A 83 -31.28 -48.45 -31.56
N HIS A 84 -30.86 -47.20 -31.51
CA HIS A 84 -30.96 -46.40 -30.31
C HIS A 84 -32.44 -46.27 -29.98
N SER A 85 -32.90 -47.02 -28.97
CA SER A 85 -34.15 -46.73 -28.30
C SER A 85 -34.05 -45.30 -27.78
N SER A 86 -34.69 -44.37 -28.49
CA SER A 86 -34.76 -42.97 -28.06
C SER A 86 -35.31 -42.95 -26.63
N PRO A 87 -34.54 -42.48 -25.63
CA PRO A 87 -35.07 -42.35 -24.29
C PRO A 87 -36.28 -41.43 -24.37
N ARG A 88 -37.42 -41.89 -23.87
CA ARG A 88 -38.62 -41.06 -23.80
C ARG A 88 -38.29 -39.86 -22.92
N VAL A 89 -38.22 -38.68 -23.54
CA VAL A 89 -38.07 -37.42 -22.82
C VAL A 89 -39.34 -37.25 -21.97
N ALA A 90 -39.20 -37.42 -20.66
CA ALA A 90 -40.26 -37.05 -19.73
C ALA A 90 -40.45 -35.53 -19.81
N GLY A 91 -41.65 -35.09 -20.17
CA GLY A 91 -41.98 -33.66 -20.20
C GLY A 91 -41.96 -33.06 -18.79
N PHE A 92 -41.46 -31.83 -18.67
CA PHE A 92 -41.49 -31.07 -17.42
C PHE A 92 -42.92 -30.82 -16.97
N THR A 93 -43.20 -31.04 -15.68
CA THR A 93 -44.49 -30.63 -15.10
C THR A 93 -44.49 -29.12 -14.85
N LEU A 94 -45.65 -28.46 -15.00
CA LEU A 94 -45.77 -27.00 -14.73
C LEU A 94 -45.43 -26.65 -13.26
N VAL A 95 -45.64 -27.60 -12.36
CA VAL A 95 -45.30 -27.45 -10.93
C VAL A 95 -43.79 -27.47 -10.72
N GLU A 96 -43.04 -28.29 -11.47
CA GLU A 96 -41.59 -28.39 -11.36
C GLU A 96 -40.88 -27.09 -11.74
N SER A 97 -41.32 -26.41 -12.81
CA SER A 97 -40.77 -25.11 -13.19
C SER A 97 -41.11 -24.01 -12.20
N LEU A 98 -42.33 -24.01 -11.64
CA LEU A 98 -42.72 -23.09 -10.57
C LEU A 98 -41.85 -23.26 -9.32
N VAL A 99 -41.62 -24.50 -8.89
CA VAL A 99 -40.74 -24.79 -7.76
C VAL A 99 -39.30 -24.36 -8.06
N ALA A 100 -38.79 -24.63 -9.27
CA ALA A 100 -37.45 -24.22 -9.67
C ALA A 100 -37.28 -22.68 -9.64
N MET A 101 -38.26 -21.93 -10.14
CA MET A 101 -38.23 -20.46 -10.08
C MET A 101 -38.25 -19.92 -8.65
N VAL A 102 -39.02 -20.55 -7.75
CA VAL A 102 -39.05 -20.20 -6.32
C VAL A 102 -37.70 -20.50 -5.65
N VAL A 103 -37.11 -21.66 -5.91
CA VAL A 103 -35.80 -22.03 -5.32
C VAL A 103 -34.70 -21.08 -5.81
N ILE A 104 -34.68 -20.77 -7.12
CA ILE A 104 -33.71 -19.84 -7.70
C ILE A 104 -33.88 -18.44 -7.13
N SER A 105 -35.11 -17.96 -6.99
CA SER A 105 -35.37 -16.61 -6.47
C SER A 105 -34.91 -16.46 -5.01
N VAL A 106 -35.20 -17.47 -4.16
CA VAL A 106 -34.70 -17.51 -2.78
C VAL A 106 -33.17 -17.58 -2.74
N GLY A 107 -32.55 -18.39 -3.60
CA GLY A 107 -31.09 -18.48 -3.71
C GLY A 107 -30.43 -17.14 -4.11
N MET A 108 -31.02 -16.43 -5.07
CA MET A 108 -30.52 -15.11 -5.50
C MET A 108 -30.64 -14.05 -4.40
N LEU A 109 -31.72 -14.06 -3.61
CA LEU A 109 -31.86 -13.16 -2.46
C LEU A 109 -30.76 -13.41 -1.41
N GLY A 110 -30.38 -14.66 -1.19
CA GLY A 110 -29.27 -15.01 -0.30
C GLY A 110 -27.93 -14.44 -0.77
N ILE A 111 -27.61 -14.55 -2.06
CA ILE A 111 -26.37 -14.00 -2.65
C ILE A 111 -26.38 -12.47 -2.57
N ALA A 112 -27.51 -11.83 -2.83
CA ALA A 112 -27.64 -10.37 -2.75
C ALA A 112 -27.34 -9.86 -1.32
N ALA A 113 -27.83 -10.54 -0.29
CA ALA A 113 -27.54 -10.19 1.10
C ALA A 113 -26.03 -10.31 1.41
N MET A 114 -25.39 -11.40 0.98
CA MET A 114 -23.94 -11.59 1.15
C MET A 114 -23.13 -10.53 0.39
N TYR A 115 -23.58 -10.11 -0.79
CA TYR A 115 -22.91 -9.07 -1.57
C TYR A 115 -22.91 -7.72 -0.84
N VAL A 116 -24.04 -7.32 -0.24
CA VAL A 116 -24.12 -6.09 0.56
C VAL A 116 -23.18 -6.14 1.75
N GLU A 117 -23.10 -7.28 2.44
CA GLU A 117 -22.20 -7.44 3.57
C GLU A 117 -20.72 -7.39 3.14
N GLY A 118 -20.38 -7.99 1.99
CA GLY A 118 -19.05 -7.87 1.41
C GLY A 118 -18.64 -6.42 1.12
N LEU A 119 -19.57 -5.62 0.60
CA LEU A 119 -19.32 -4.19 0.37
C LEU A 119 -19.11 -3.42 1.69
N ARG A 120 -19.90 -3.72 2.73
CA ARG A 120 -19.74 -3.10 4.06
C ARG A 120 -18.38 -3.44 4.66
N ALA A 121 -18.04 -4.72 4.73
CA ALA A 121 -16.75 -5.19 5.23
C ALA A 121 -15.57 -4.58 4.46
N GLY A 122 -15.70 -4.45 3.14
CA GLY A 122 -14.69 -3.78 2.31
C GLY A 122 -14.47 -2.32 2.67
N ARG A 123 -15.56 -1.55 2.89
CA ARG A 123 -15.47 -0.14 3.32
C ARG A 123 -14.83 0.00 4.69
N THR A 124 -15.24 -0.80 5.67
CA THR A 124 -14.65 -0.81 7.00
C THR A 124 -13.15 -1.15 6.96
N SER A 125 -12.75 -2.10 6.12
CA SER A 125 -11.34 -2.44 5.92
C SER A 125 -10.54 -1.27 5.35
N ILE A 126 -11.10 -0.49 4.43
CA ILE A 126 -10.42 0.68 3.85
C ILE A 126 -10.18 1.74 4.93
N TYR A 127 -11.20 2.11 5.71
CA TYR A 127 -11.04 3.12 6.77
C TYR A 127 -10.06 2.67 7.85
N ARG A 128 -10.06 1.38 8.20
CA ARG A 128 -9.07 0.84 9.14
C ARG A 128 -7.64 0.93 8.61
N THR A 129 -7.41 0.65 7.33
CA THR A 129 -6.09 0.84 6.71
C THR A 129 -5.67 2.31 6.72
N VAL A 130 -6.59 3.22 6.37
CA VAL A 130 -6.35 4.66 6.43
C VAL A 130 -6.00 5.12 7.85
N ALA A 131 -6.69 4.61 8.88
CA ALA A 131 -6.38 4.93 10.27
C ALA A 131 -4.99 4.42 10.68
N VAL A 132 -4.60 3.21 10.28
CA VAL A 132 -3.25 2.67 10.52
C VAL A 132 -2.19 3.56 9.86
N ASP A 133 -2.40 3.94 8.60
CA ASP A 133 -1.48 4.79 7.84
C ASP A 133 -1.34 6.18 8.48
N LEU A 134 -2.45 6.79 8.91
CA LEU A 134 -2.44 8.09 9.61
C LEU A 134 -1.75 8.04 10.97
N ALA A 135 -1.92 6.95 11.72
CA ALA A 135 -1.22 6.77 12.98
C ALA A 135 0.28 6.55 12.76
N ALA A 136 0.65 5.77 11.75
CA ALA A 136 2.05 5.57 11.37
C ALA A 136 2.70 6.89 10.90
N ASP A 137 2.01 7.68 10.07
CA ASP A 137 2.48 9.00 9.63
C ASP A 137 2.76 9.93 10.82
N MET A 138 1.87 9.98 11.81
CA MET A 138 2.10 10.78 13.02
C MET A 138 3.30 10.27 13.83
N ALA A 139 3.42 8.95 14.00
CA ALA A 139 4.57 8.37 14.68
C ALA A 139 5.89 8.72 13.97
N ASP A 140 5.90 8.71 12.63
CA ASP A 140 7.09 9.05 11.84
C ASP A 140 7.43 10.54 11.90
N ARG A 141 6.44 11.43 11.96
CA ARG A 141 6.67 12.87 12.22
C ARG A 141 7.33 13.11 13.56
N ILE A 142 6.85 12.45 14.62
CA ILE A 142 7.43 12.56 15.97
C ILE A 142 8.88 12.04 15.97
N ARG A 143 9.18 10.94 15.25
CA ARG A 143 10.55 10.43 15.09
C ARG A 143 11.45 11.38 14.30
N ALA A 144 10.92 12.01 13.26
CA ALA A 144 11.68 12.95 12.42
C ALA A 144 12.04 14.23 13.20
N ASN A 145 11.14 14.71 14.05
CA ASN A 145 11.33 15.92 14.85
C ASN A 145 11.94 15.64 16.24
N THR A 146 13.16 15.07 16.24
CA THR A 146 13.89 14.70 17.46
C THR A 146 14.10 15.85 18.45
N ALA A 147 14.37 17.07 17.95
CA ALA A 147 14.57 18.25 18.78
C ALA A 147 13.29 18.83 19.40
N GLY A 148 12.12 18.42 18.91
CA GLY A 148 10.80 18.96 19.29
C GLY A 148 9.86 17.92 19.91
N GLN A 149 10.36 16.74 20.27
CA GLN A 149 9.54 15.61 20.74
C GLN A 149 8.58 15.94 21.89
N ALA A 150 9.03 16.72 22.88
CA ALA A 150 8.20 17.13 24.01
C ALA A 150 7.06 18.10 23.60
N ALA A 151 7.21 18.82 22.48
CA ALA A 151 6.23 19.79 22.01
C ALA A 151 4.97 19.13 21.43
N TYR A 152 5.03 17.85 21.06
CA TYR A 152 3.85 17.07 20.65
C TYR A 152 2.88 16.79 21.82
N ALA A 153 3.26 17.06 23.07
CA ALA A 153 2.34 17.07 24.20
C ALA A 153 1.41 18.31 24.20
N GLY A 154 1.70 19.31 23.37
CA GLY A 154 0.95 20.55 23.25
C GLY A 154 -0.23 20.47 22.29
N ALA A 155 -0.86 21.62 22.06
CA ALA A 155 -1.97 21.75 21.12
C ALA A 155 -1.48 21.93 19.67
N ALA A 156 -2.33 21.56 18.73
CA ALA A 156 -2.15 21.87 17.31
C ALA A 156 -2.09 23.39 17.07
N ALA A 157 -1.40 23.80 16.00
CA ALA A 157 -1.35 25.19 15.58
C ALA A 157 -2.75 25.72 15.25
N ALA A 158 -3.13 26.87 15.82
CA ALA A 158 -4.42 27.49 15.57
C ALA A 158 -4.56 27.88 14.10
N ASN A 159 -5.52 27.27 13.38
CA ASN A 159 -5.80 27.52 11.97
C ASN A 159 -4.56 27.43 11.05
N GLY A 160 -3.58 26.60 11.41
CA GLY A 160 -2.32 26.46 10.66
C GLY A 160 -1.44 27.72 10.67
N ALA A 161 -1.62 28.61 11.66
CA ALA A 161 -0.83 29.83 11.79
C ALA A 161 0.67 29.50 11.85
N GLY A 162 1.46 30.09 10.95
CA GLY A 162 2.90 29.88 10.87
C GLY A 162 3.34 28.59 10.16
N CYS A 163 2.42 27.74 9.69
CA CYS A 163 2.78 26.44 9.12
C CYS A 163 3.17 26.47 7.64
N VAL A 164 2.69 27.47 6.88
CA VAL A 164 2.89 27.53 5.41
C VAL A 164 3.93 28.58 5.01
N ASN A 165 4.14 29.61 5.83
CA ASN A 165 4.93 30.80 5.48
C ASN A 165 6.24 30.95 6.26
N ALA A 166 6.60 30.01 7.14
CA ALA A 166 7.73 30.20 8.03
C ALA A 166 9.11 29.85 7.42
N GLY A 167 9.15 29.41 6.15
CA GLY A 167 10.39 29.04 5.47
C GLY A 167 11.16 27.93 6.20
N ALA A 168 12.48 27.83 5.96
CA ALA A 168 13.34 26.82 6.59
C ALA A 168 13.66 27.07 8.09
N ASN A 169 13.01 28.05 8.73
CA ASN A 169 13.36 28.53 10.08
C ASN A 169 12.29 28.25 11.15
N LEU A 170 11.43 27.24 10.94
CA LEU A 170 10.51 26.78 11.99
C LEU A 170 11.29 26.18 13.15
N SER A 171 10.98 26.62 14.38
CA SER A 171 11.49 25.96 15.57
C SER A 171 10.91 24.54 15.66
N ALA A 172 11.66 23.62 16.26
CA ALA A 172 11.21 22.24 16.44
C ALA A 172 9.86 22.13 17.18
N ALA A 173 9.59 23.05 18.11
CA ALA A 173 8.31 23.14 18.80
C ALA A 173 7.17 23.64 17.90
N ALA A 174 7.43 24.66 17.06
CA ALA A 174 6.43 25.15 16.11
C ALA A 174 6.13 24.12 15.01
N GLN A 175 7.14 23.36 14.59
CA GLN A 175 6.97 22.24 13.65
C GLN A 175 6.00 21.18 14.22
N ALA A 176 6.14 20.81 15.49
CA ALA A 176 5.24 19.85 16.14
C ALA A 176 3.77 20.32 16.14
N ALA A 177 3.52 21.60 16.45
CA ALA A 177 2.18 22.17 16.42
C ALA A 177 1.58 22.16 15.01
N CYS A 178 2.40 22.41 13.98
CA CYS A 178 1.98 22.35 12.58
C CYS A 178 1.69 20.92 12.10
N ASP A 179 2.53 19.96 12.50
CA ASP A 179 2.30 18.54 12.21
C ASP A 179 0.97 18.06 12.80
N LEU A 180 0.69 18.40 14.07
CA LEU A 180 -0.58 18.09 14.71
C LEU A 180 -1.77 18.71 13.96
N PHE A 181 -1.65 19.97 13.52
CA PHE A 181 -2.71 20.63 12.77
C PHE A 181 -3.00 19.92 11.44
N PHE A 182 -1.98 19.69 10.61
CA PHE A 182 -2.20 19.05 9.30
C PHE A 182 -2.67 17.62 9.44
N TRP A 183 -2.16 16.88 10.41
CA TRP A 183 -2.61 15.53 10.69
C TRP A 183 -4.09 15.50 11.13
N GLN A 184 -4.51 16.39 12.04
CA GLN A 184 -5.92 16.49 12.42
C GLN A 184 -6.81 16.83 11.22
N GLN A 185 -6.36 17.73 10.33
CA GLN A 185 -7.08 18.00 9.08
C GLN A 185 -7.18 16.76 8.20
N GLN A 186 -6.11 15.99 8.04
CA GLN A 186 -6.12 14.73 7.28
C GLN A 186 -7.05 13.69 7.89
N VAL A 187 -7.07 13.55 9.23
CA VAL A 187 -7.98 12.65 9.94
C VAL A 187 -9.43 13.01 9.63
N THR A 188 -9.82 14.29 9.77
CA THR A 188 -11.20 14.73 9.48
C THR A 188 -11.57 14.63 8.00
N ALA A 189 -10.59 14.72 7.09
CA ALA A 189 -10.81 14.64 5.65
C ALA A 189 -10.94 13.20 5.13
N LEU A 190 -10.19 12.26 5.72
CA LEU A 190 -10.08 10.89 5.21
C LEU A 190 -10.95 9.89 5.99
N LEU A 191 -11.22 10.16 7.28
CA LEU A 191 -12.07 9.31 8.11
C LEU A 191 -13.45 9.96 8.35
N PRO A 192 -14.55 9.18 8.25
CA PRO A 192 -15.89 9.72 8.42
C PRO A 192 -16.12 10.10 9.89
N ALA A 193 -16.36 11.39 10.13
CA ALA A 193 -16.44 11.97 11.49
C ALA A 193 -15.23 11.57 12.36
N GLY A 194 -14.04 11.52 11.74
CA GLY A 194 -12.82 11.07 12.39
C GLY A 194 -12.30 12.09 13.41
N VAL A 195 -11.87 11.61 14.57
CA VAL A 195 -11.16 12.39 15.58
C VAL A 195 -9.83 11.70 15.87
N GLY A 196 -8.78 12.51 15.98
CA GLY A 196 -7.43 12.05 16.26
C GLY A 196 -6.88 12.73 17.49
N VAL A 197 -6.48 11.93 18.47
CA VAL A 197 -5.93 12.37 19.74
C VAL A 197 -4.54 11.80 19.92
N LEU A 198 -3.59 12.65 20.29
CA LEU A 198 -2.25 12.24 20.71
C LEU A 198 -2.11 12.49 22.21
N THR A 199 -1.71 11.48 22.95
CA THR A 199 -1.34 11.63 24.36
C THR A 199 0.13 11.30 24.55
N PHE A 200 0.79 12.08 25.41
CA PHE A 200 2.20 11.96 25.70
C PHE A 200 2.40 11.66 27.19
N ALA A 201 3.21 10.64 27.47
CA ALA A 201 3.70 10.34 28.80
C ALA A 201 5.23 10.37 28.78
N ALA A 202 5.80 11.34 29.51
CA ALA A 202 7.25 11.43 29.67
C ALA A 202 7.77 10.19 30.41
N GLY A 203 8.83 9.59 29.90
CA GLY A 203 9.49 8.50 30.60
C GLY A 203 10.25 9.04 31.81
N ALA A 204 9.86 8.63 33.03
CA ALA A 204 10.55 9.01 34.26
C ALA A 204 11.91 8.28 34.40
N GLY A 205 12.86 8.60 33.52
CA GLY A 205 14.14 7.88 33.35
C GLY A 205 14.12 6.74 32.34
N GLY A 206 13.01 6.58 31.60
CA GLY A 206 12.83 5.64 30.50
C GLY A 206 12.46 6.33 29.18
N PRO A 207 12.14 5.57 28.12
CA PRO A 207 11.71 6.16 26.86
C PRO A 207 10.38 6.91 27.00
N ASN A 208 10.20 7.95 26.20
CA ASN A 208 8.96 8.68 26.10
C ASN A 208 7.89 7.82 25.42
N VAL A 209 6.66 7.84 25.94
CA VAL A 209 5.56 7.06 25.40
C VAL A 209 4.55 7.99 24.74
N TYR A 210 4.27 7.73 23.47
CA TYR A 210 3.26 8.40 22.67
C TYR A 210 2.13 7.43 22.39
N THR A 211 0.89 7.81 22.69
CA THR A 211 -0.30 7.04 22.34
C THR A 211 -1.14 7.86 21.37
N ILE A 212 -1.22 7.37 20.14
CA ILE A 212 -2.02 7.95 19.06
C ILE A 212 -3.33 7.16 19.01
N THR A 213 -4.44 7.83 19.24
CA THR A 213 -5.78 7.27 19.19
C THR A 213 -6.55 7.92 18.05
N LEU A 214 -7.18 7.11 17.22
CA LEU A 214 -8.04 7.50 16.12
C LEU A 214 -9.40 6.87 16.31
N ASP A 215 -10.44 7.68 16.37
CA ASP A 215 -11.82 7.24 16.38
C ASP A 215 -12.57 7.74 15.14
N TRP A 216 -13.48 6.93 14.60
CA TRP A 216 -14.31 7.31 13.46
C TRP A 216 -15.67 6.62 13.50
N ASN A 217 -16.67 7.21 12.84
CA ASN A 217 -18.02 6.67 12.79
C ASN A 217 -18.44 6.36 11.35
N GLU A 218 -18.64 5.08 11.06
CA GLU A 218 -19.07 4.64 9.74
C GLU A 218 -20.60 4.69 9.61
N PRO A 219 -21.14 5.23 8.50
CA PRO A 219 -22.58 5.18 8.25
C PRO A 219 -23.10 3.74 8.22
N GLY A 220 -23.92 3.37 9.19
CA GLY A 220 -24.49 2.03 9.34
C GLY A 220 -23.72 1.12 10.30
N ALA A 221 -22.64 1.59 10.93
CA ALA A 221 -22.00 0.91 12.05
C ALA A 221 -22.74 1.20 13.37
N ASN A 222 -22.78 0.21 14.25
CA ASN A 222 -23.36 0.33 15.59
C ASN A 222 -22.31 0.85 16.58
N GLY A 223 -21.85 2.08 16.38
CA GLY A 223 -20.92 2.76 17.30
C GLY A 223 -19.64 3.26 16.62
N ALA A 224 -18.88 4.06 17.37
CA ALA A 224 -17.57 4.54 16.94
C ALA A 224 -16.56 3.39 16.94
N LEU A 225 -15.77 3.31 15.88
CA LEU A 225 -14.64 2.42 15.74
C LEU A 225 -13.38 3.14 16.23
N GLU A 226 -12.48 2.41 16.87
CA GLU A 226 -11.25 2.96 17.45
C GLU A 226 -10.02 2.18 16.97
N TYR A 227 -8.94 2.90 16.71
CA TYR A 227 -7.60 2.36 16.51
C TYR A 227 -6.60 3.15 17.36
N ALA A 228 -5.75 2.43 18.10
CA ALA A 228 -4.70 3.03 18.92
C ALA A 228 -3.33 2.45 18.57
N LEU A 229 -2.33 3.32 18.46
CA LEU A 229 -0.92 2.99 18.27
C LEU A 229 -0.10 3.60 19.40
N THR A 230 0.63 2.75 20.13
CA THR A 230 1.59 3.19 21.15
C THR A 230 3.01 3.09 20.62
N VAL A 231 3.80 4.14 20.84
CA VAL A 231 5.18 4.22 20.37
C VAL A 231 6.07 4.69 21.51
N GLN A 232 7.20 4.01 21.70
CA GLN A 232 8.22 4.39 22.68
C GLN A 232 9.45 4.92 21.94
N MET A 233 9.99 6.07 22.38
CA MET A 233 11.15 6.74 21.78
C MET A 233 12.17 7.17 22.82
#